data_AF-A0A6A6T2M6-F1
#
_entry.id   AF-A0A6A6T2M6-F1
#
_cell.length_a   1.000
_cell.length_b   1.000
_cell.length_c   1.000
_cell.angle_alpha   90.00
_cell.angle_beta   90.00
_cell.angle_gamma   90.00
#
_symmetry.space_group_name_H-M   'P 1'
#
loop_
_entity.id
_entity.type
_entity.pdbx_description
1 polymer ?
#
loop_
_entity_poly.entity_id
_entity_poly.type
_entity_poly.pdbx_seq_one_letter_code
_entity_poly.pdbx_strand_id
1 'polypeptide(L)'
;MTGKTTRSRFEHESLPDPATYIRLLEILEGDFDKHVACEVSTWPTDNTPSYYAISYTWGDPNSTSEITVNGERMTVRQNCEYVLQQAFTSKRSKYFWVDAICIDQESIQEKNHQVAIMDKIYKRAAHVFSCVG
;
A
#
# COMPACT_ATOMS: atom_id res chain seq x y z
N MET A 1 26.10 -17.81 -15.67
CA MET A 1 25.25 -16.82 -16.36
C MET A 1 23.94 -16.75 -15.59
N THR A 2 23.83 -15.86 -14.62
CA THR A 2 22.61 -15.65 -13.83
C THR A 2 21.62 -14.90 -14.69
N GLY A 3 20.59 -15.60 -15.17
CA GLY A 3 19.47 -14.96 -15.88
C GLY A 3 18.88 -13.88 -15.00
N LYS A 4 18.86 -12.63 -15.50
CA LYS A 4 18.06 -11.57 -14.89
C LYS A 4 16.59 -11.99 -15.10
N THR A 5 15.98 -12.59 -14.09
CA THR A 5 14.54 -12.80 -14.07
C THR A 5 13.89 -11.43 -14.05
N THR A 6 13.45 -10.96 -15.22
CA THR A 6 12.65 -9.74 -15.33
C THR A 6 11.36 -9.99 -14.54
N ARG A 7 11.24 -9.41 -13.34
CA ARG A 7 10.00 -9.45 -12.54
C ARG A 7 8.82 -8.96 -13.41
N SER A 8 7.64 -9.56 -13.28
CA SER A 8 6.40 -9.06 -13.91
C SER A 8 6.03 -7.69 -13.33
N ARG A 9 5.16 -6.96 -14.03
CA ARG A 9 4.50 -5.78 -13.48
C ARG A 9 3.41 -6.27 -12.52
N PHE A 10 3.32 -5.65 -11.35
CA PHE A 10 2.30 -5.96 -10.37
C PHE A 10 0.90 -5.67 -10.91
N GLU A 11 0.00 -6.62 -10.76
CA GLU A 11 -1.43 -6.48 -11.06
C GLU A 11 -2.25 -6.84 -9.81
N HIS A 12 -3.24 -6.02 -9.49
CA HIS A 12 -4.12 -6.26 -8.36
C HIS A 12 -5.05 -7.44 -8.63
N GLU A 13 -5.06 -8.44 -7.74
CA GLU A 13 -6.15 -9.42 -7.73
C GLU A 13 -7.46 -8.75 -7.33
N SER A 14 -8.54 -8.95 -8.08
CA SER A 14 -9.86 -8.39 -7.78
C SER A 14 -10.30 -8.69 -6.34
N LEU A 15 -10.77 -7.65 -5.63
CA LEU A 15 -11.40 -7.85 -4.33
C LEU A 15 -12.69 -8.70 -4.49
N PRO A 16 -12.99 -9.62 -3.54
CA PRO A 16 -14.26 -10.36 -3.56
C PRO A 16 -15.48 -9.44 -3.58
N ASP A 17 -15.44 -8.38 -2.79
CA ASP A 17 -16.39 -7.26 -2.83
C ASP A 17 -15.67 -5.96 -2.39
N PRO A 18 -15.45 -4.99 -3.31
CA PRO A 18 -14.82 -3.72 -3.01
C PRO A 18 -15.51 -2.85 -1.94
N ALA A 19 -16.77 -3.15 -1.57
CA ALA A 19 -17.47 -2.44 -0.51
C ALA A 19 -17.25 -3.04 0.89
N THR A 20 -16.79 -4.29 0.98
CA THR A 20 -16.69 -5.05 2.23
C THR A 20 -15.33 -5.71 2.45
N TYR A 21 -14.41 -5.59 1.51
CA TYR A 21 -13.03 -6.05 1.62
C TYR A 21 -12.03 -4.91 1.40
N ILE A 22 -10.87 -5.03 2.01
CA ILE A 22 -9.72 -4.15 1.81
C ILE A 22 -8.46 -4.98 1.64
N ARG A 23 -7.42 -4.37 1.06
CA ARG A 23 -6.06 -4.91 1.10
C ARG A 23 -5.27 -4.26 2.22
N LEU A 24 -4.42 -5.03 2.88
CA LEU A 24 -3.45 -4.55 3.85
C LEU A 24 -2.03 -4.88 3.38
N LEU A 25 -1.12 -3.97 3.64
CA LEU A 25 0.29 -3.99 3.24
C LEU A 25 1.16 -4.42 4.42
N GLU A 26 2.02 -5.41 4.22
CA GLU A 26 3.15 -5.73 5.11
C GLU A 26 4.44 -5.25 4.42
N ILE A 27 5.22 -4.41 5.09
CA ILE A 27 6.48 -3.88 4.54
C ILE A 27 7.62 -4.81 5.01
N LEU A 28 8.25 -5.51 4.06
CA LEU A 28 9.31 -6.49 4.31
C LEU A 28 10.69 -5.81 4.38
N GLU A 29 10.93 -4.83 3.50
CA GLU A 29 12.15 -4.02 3.46
C GLU A 29 11.78 -2.56 3.20
N GLY A 30 12.38 -1.64 3.96
CA GLY A 30 12.12 -0.20 3.81
C GLY A 30 13.14 0.70 4.51
N ASP A 31 14.38 0.26 4.67
CA ASP A 31 15.46 1.14 5.14
C ASP A 31 15.75 2.23 4.09
N PHE A 32 16.17 3.43 4.52
CA PHE A 32 16.28 4.64 3.67
C PHE A 32 17.27 4.59 2.49
N ASP A 33 18.02 3.52 2.31
CA ASP A 33 18.94 3.31 1.17
C ASP A 33 18.73 1.95 0.48
N LYS A 34 17.65 1.26 0.83
CA LYS A 34 17.31 -0.05 0.30
C LYS A 34 16.05 0.01 -0.56
N HIS A 35 15.95 -0.95 -1.46
CA HIS A 35 14.77 -1.17 -2.27
C HIS A 35 13.57 -1.51 -1.37
N VAL A 36 12.43 -0.84 -1.56
CA VAL A 36 11.22 -1.14 -0.78
C VAL A 36 10.56 -2.40 -1.32
N ALA A 37 10.32 -3.37 -0.43
CA ALA A 37 9.62 -4.60 -0.74
C ALA A 37 8.45 -4.81 0.22
N CYS A 38 7.30 -5.17 -0.32
CA CYS A 38 6.06 -5.35 0.44
C CYS A 38 5.29 -6.60 -0.02
N GLU A 39 4.41 -7.07 0.86
CA GLU A 39 3.36 -8.03 0.55
C GLU A 39 1.98 -7.43 0.81
N VAL A 40 1.02 -7.82 -0.01
CA VAL A 40 -0.37 -7.38 0.09
C VAL A 40 -1.27 -8.58 0.30
N SER A 41 -2.19 -8.46 1.27
CA SER A 41 -3.19 -9.48 1.58
C SER A 41 -4.59 -8.88 1.70
N THR A 42 -5.60 -9.64 1.29
CA THR A 42 -7.01 -9.22 1.26
C THR A 42 -7.75 -9.68 2.52
N TRP A 43 -8.51 -8.77 3.14
CA TRP A 43 -9.23 -9.01 4.38
C TRP A 43 -10.65 -8.42 4.32
N PRO A 44 -11.65 -9.07 4.92
CA PRO A 44 -12.95 -8.43 5.15
C PRO A 44 -12.77 -7.21 6.04
N THR A 45 -13.38 -6.07 5.70
CA THR A 45 -13.26 -4.80 6.43
C THR A 45 -13.64 -4.94 7.91
N ASP A 46 -14.61 -5.81 8.21
CA ASP A 46 -15.08 -6.05 9.58
C ASP A 46 -14.25 -7.08 10.36
N ASN A 47 -13.33 -7.79 9.70
CA ASN A 47 -12.48 -8.83 10.29
C ASN A 47 -11.03 -8.72 9.80
N THR A 48 -10.44 -7.54 10.01
CA THR A 48 -9.03 -7.26 9.70
C THR A 48 -8.14 -7.58 10.91
N PRO A 49 -6.87 -7.96 10.71
CA PRO A 49 -5.87 -7.82 11.77
C PRO A 49 -5.72 -6.35 12.18
N SER A 50 -5.07 -6.07 13.31
CA SER A 50 -4.72 -4.69 13.68
C SER A 50 -3.79 -4.09 12.63
N TYR A 51 -4.12 -2.89 12.14
CA TYR A 51 -3.34 -2.18 11.12
C TYR A 51 -3.31 -0.68 11.40
N TYR A 52 -2.34 -0.01 10.79
CA TYR A 52 -2.21 1.44 10.82
C TYR A 52 -2.56 2.00 9.44
N ALA A 53 -3.37 3.05 9.38
CA ALA A 53 -3.59 3.76 8.11
C ALA A 53 -2.54 4.86 7.94
N ILE A 54 -2.13 5.15 6.71
CA ILE A 54 -1.20 6.23 6.40
C ILE A 54 -1.91 7.27 5.54
N SER A 55 -1.95 8.49 6.05
CA SER A 55 -2.40 9.69 5.35
C SER A 55 -1.19 10.54 4.97
N TYR A 56 -1.07 10.89 3.70
CA TYR A 56 0.06 11.64 3.17
C TYR A 56 -0.34 12.38 1.90
N THR A 57 0.43 13.40 1.53
CA THR A 57 0.26 14.07 0.23
C THR A 57 0.88 13.23 -0.87
N TRP A 58 0.15 13.00 -1.96
CA TRP A 58 0.61 12.16 -3.07
C TRP A 58 1.84 12.73 -3.82
N GLY A 59 2.15 14.03 -3.68
CA GLY A 59 3.31 14.66 -4.31
C GLY A 59 3.19 14.81 -5.84
N ASP A 60 4.32 15.14 -6.49
CA ASP A 60 4.42 15.31 -7.94
C ASP A 60 4.13 13.99 -8.68
N PRO A 61 3.13 13.93 -9.59
CA PRO A 61 2.83 12.73 -10.37
C PRO A 61 3.96 12.29 -11.30
N ASN A 62 4.89 13.18 -11.68
CA ASN A 62 6.05 12.84 -12.52
C ASN A 62 7.22 12.28 -11.71
N SER A 63 7.17 12.42 -10.39
CA SER A 63 8.23 11.94 -9.49
C SER A 63 7.88 10.54 -8.97
N THR A 64 8.46 9.52 -9.60
CA THR A 64 8.14 8.12 -9.33
C THR A 64 9.36 7.32 -8.86
N SER A 65 9.06 6.22 -8.18
CA SER A 65 10.00 5.18 -7.74
C SER A 65 9.41 3.81 -8.07
N GLU A 66 10.26 2.81 -8.18
CA GLU A 66 9.86 1.42 -8.36
C GLU A 66 10.03 0.66 -7.04
N ILE A 67 8.96 0.01 -6.59
CA ILE A 67 8.98 -0.87 -5.42
C ILE A 67 8.64 -2.30 -5.84
N THR A 68 8.83 -3.26 -4.93
CA THR A 68 8.36 -4.63 -5.13
C THR A 68 7.14 -4.93 -4.27
N VAL A 69 6.09 -5.46 -4.90
CA VAL A 69 4.86 -5.88 -4.22
C VAL A 69 4.56 -7.30 -4.67
N ASN A 70 4.42 -8.24 -3.72
CA ASN A 70 4.20 -9.67 -3.99
C ASN A 70 5.23 -10.28 -4.97
N GLY A 71 6.48 -9.79 -4.93
CA GLY A 71 7.55 -10.23 -5.82
C GLY A 71 7.56 -9.58 -7.22
N GLU A 72 6.58 -8.74 -7.52
CA GLU A 72 6.40 -8.06 -8.81
C GLU A 72 6.72 -6.56 -8.71
N ARG A 73 6.98 -5.89 -9.83
CA ARG A 73 7.36 -4.47 -9.85
C ARG A 73 6.14 -3.57 -9.90
N MET A 74 6.07 -2.60 -8.99
CA MET A 74 5.03 -1.58 -8.97
C MET A 74 5.68 -0.19 -8.99
N THR A 75 5.21 0.68 -9.89
CA THR A 75 5.59 2.10 -9.87
C THR A 75 4.69 2.85 -8.90
N VAL A 76 5.30 3.55 -7.95
CA VAL A 76 4.63 4.45 -7.01
C VAL A 76 5.21 5.85 -7.12
N ARG A 77 4.56 6.84 -6.54
CA ARG A 77 5.14 8.18 -6.41
C ARG A 77 6.23 8.17 -5.33
N GLN A 78 7.25 9.02 -5.46
CA GLN A 78 8.34 9.11 -4.48
C GLN A 78 7.83 9.37 -3.04
N ASN A 79 6.80 10.19 -2.88
CA ASN A 79 6.19 10.42 -1.58
C ASN A 79 5.61 9.14 -0.95
N CYS A 80 5.06 8.23 -1.77
CA CYS A 80 4.57 6.94 -1.28
C CYS A 80 5.74 6.09 -0.76
N GLU A 81 6.83 5.96 -1.52
CA GLU A 81 8.03 5.25 -1.07
C GLU A 81 8.58 5.84 0.24
N TYR A 82 8.69 7.16 0.32
CA TYR A 82 9.17 7.85 1.51
C TYR A 82 8.34 7.52 2.76
N VAL A 83 7.01 7.56 2.66
CA VAL A 83 6.15 7.24 3.83
C VAL A 83 6.18 5.76 4.19
N LEU A 84 6.41 4.85 3.24
CA LEU A 84 6.66 3.44 3.53
C LEU A 84 7.96 3.25 4.32
N GLN A 85 9.03 3.93 3.94
CA GLN A 85 10.31 3.87 4.66
C GLN A 85 10.19 4.42 6.09
N GLN A 86 9.45 5.53 6.28
CA GLN A 86 9.13 6.07 7.60
C GLN A 86 8.31 5.06 8.44
N ALA A 87 7.28 4.47 7.83
CA ALA A 87 6.43 3.48 8.48
C ALA A 87 7.21 2.22 8.91
N PHE A 88 8.06 1.69 8.03
CA PHE A 88 8.94 0.56 8.29
C PHE A 88 9.90 0.84 9.45
N THR A 89 10.57 2.00 9.42
CA THR A 89 11.52 2.42 10.46
C THR A 89 10.86 2.53 11.83
N SER A 90 9.58 2.94 11.88
CA SER A 90 8.85 3.07 13.14
C SER A 90 8.66 1.73 13.87
N LYS A 91 8.61 0.60 13.13
CA LYS A 91 8.35 -0.76 13.64
C LYS A 91 7.12 -0.88 14.55
N ARG A 92 6.13 0.00 14.37
CA ARG A 92 4.95 0.09 15.26
C ARG A 92 3.77 -0.79 14.87
N SER A 93 3.71 -1.22 13.62
CA SER A 93 2.66 -2.10 13.11
C SER A 93 3.24 -3.12 12.14
N LYS A 94 2.60 -4.29 12.10
CA LYS A 94 2.86 -5.29 11.06
C LYS A 94 2.14 -4.93 9.76
N TYR A 95 0.88 -4.50 9.87
CA TYR A 95 0.03 -4.17 8.74
C TYR A 95 -0.20 -2.67 8.62
N PHE A 96 -0.19 -2.20 7.38
CA PHE A 96 -0.47 -0.83 7.00
C PHE A 96 -1.55 -0.77 5.93
N TRP A 97 -2.22 0.36 5.83
CA TRP A 97 -3.09 0.69 4.71
C TRP A 97 -2.61 2.00 4.09
N VAL A 98 -2.33 1.95 2.78
CA VAL A 98 -1.89 3.07 1.95
C VAL A 98 -2.75 3.06 0.68
N ASP A 99 -3.47 4.13 0.42
CA ASP A 99 -4.41 4.24 -0.70
C ASP A 99 -3.80 3.89 -2.07
N ALA A 100 -2.59 4.36 -2.35
CA ALA A 100 -1.91 4.19 -3.63
C ALA A 100 -1.52 2.73 -3.93
N ILE A 101 -1.49 1.85 -2.92
CA ILE A 101 -1.09 0.43 -3.07
C ILE A 101 -2.27 -0.49 -2.76
N CYS A 102 -3.01 -0.23 -1.69
CA CYS A 102 -4.09 -1.08 -1.23
C CYS A 102 -5.34 -1.00 -2.12
N ILE A 103 -5.51 0.10 -2.86
CA ILE A 103 -6.58 0.29 -3.84
C ILE A 103 -5.99 0.14 -5.24
N ASP A 104 -6.66 -0.63 -6.09
CA ASP A 104 -6.40 -0.63 -7.53
C ASP A 104 -6.82 0.73 -8.12
N GLN A 105 -5.82 1.54 -8.44
CA GLN A 105 -6.01 2.88 -8.99
C GLN A 105 -6.45 2.88 -10.47
N GLU A 106 -6.24 1.77 -11.18
CA GLU A 106 -6.61 1.59 -12.59
C GLU A 106 -8.08 1.13 -12.71
N SER A 107 -8.60 0.42 -11.71
CA SER A 107 -10.03 0.08 -11.62
C SER A 107 -10.87 1.23 -11.04
N ILE A 108 -11.53 1.98 -11.93
CA ILE A 108 -12.48 3.05 -11.53
C ILE A 108 -13.58 2.51 -10.60
N GLN A 109 -14.07 1.30 -10.88
CA GLN A 109 -15.09 0.66 -10.05
C GLN A 109 -14.55 0.40 -8.64
N GLU A 110 -13.40 -0.25 -8.50
CA GLU A 110 -12.82 -0.53 -7.17
C GLU A 110 -12.54 0.77 -6.42
N LYS A 111 -11.86 1.73 -7.08
CA LYS A 111 -11.52 3.02 -6.50
C LYS A 111 -12.74 3.75 -5.95
N ASN A 112 -13.84 3.80 -6.70
CA ASN A 112 -15.07 4.47 -6.24
C ASN A 112 -15.64 3.82 -4.98
N HIS A 113 -15.67 2.49 -4.90
CA HIS A 113 -16.16 1.78 -3.72
C HIS A 113 -15.22 1.95 -2.53
N GLN A 114 -13.91 1.82 -2.73
CA GLN A 114 -12.92 1.99 -1.65
C GLN A 114 -12.93 3.41 -1.10
N VAL A 115 -13.00 4.45 -1.95
CA VAL A 115 -13.16 5.85 -1.53
C VAL A 115 -14.43 6.05 -0.72
N ALA A 116 -15.54 5.43 -1.13
CA ALA A 116 -16.81 5.52 -0.41
C ALA A 116 -16.78 4.88 1.00
N ILE A 117 -15.83 3.98 1.27
CA ILE A 117 -15.65 3.35 2.59
C ILE A 117 -14.38 3.81 3.32
N MET A 118 -13.62 4.77 2.79
CA MET A 118 -12.37 5.25 3.42
C MET A 118 -12.61 5.72 4.85
N ASP A 119 -13.74 6.35 5.15
CA ASP A 119 -14.06 6.77 6.51
C ASP A 119 -14.09 5.58 7.49
N LYS A 120 -14.62 4.43 7.07
CA LYS A 120 -14.63 3.19 7.86
C LYS A 120 -13.22 2.62 8.02
N ILE A 121 -12.41 2.65 6.97
CA ILE A 121 -11.02 2.18 7.02
C ILE A 121 -10.25 3.00 8.06
N TYR A 122 -10.27 4.32 7.97
CA TYR A 122 -9.57 5.18 8.93
C TYR A 122 -10.13 5.05 10.36
N LYS A 123 -11.45 4.91 10.54
CA LYS A 123 -12.07 4.72 11.87
C LYS A 123 -11.68 3.39 12.51
N ARG A 124 -11.42 2.34 11.72
CA ARG A 124 -11.06 0.99 12.20
C ARG A 124 -9.57 0.78 12.36
N ALA A 125 -8.73 1.62 11.74
CA ALA A 125 -7.30 1.59 11.95
C ALA A 125 -6.96 1.84 13.43
N ALA A 126 -6.02 1.08 13.98
CA ALA A 126 -5.59 1.25 15.36
C ALA A 126 -4.93 2.63 15.58
N HIS A 127 -4.19 3.09 14.58
CA HIS A 127 -3.59 4.41 14.53
C HIS A 127 -3.57 4.92 13.09
N VAL A 128 -3.51 6.25 12.95
CA VAL A 128 -3.32 6.92 11.65
C VAL A 128 -2.01 7.68 11.69
N PHE A 129 -1.09 7.34 10.80
CA PHE A 129 0.12 8.13 10.57
C PHE A 129 -0.23 9.24 9.60
N SER A 130 0.08 10.47 9.97
CA SER A 130 -0.02 11.62 9.07
C SER A 130 1.38 12.09 8.73
N CYS A 131 1.75 11.99 7.45
CA CYS A 131 3.01 12.52 6.95
C CYS A 131 2.74 13.84 6.24
N VAL A 132 3.18 14.92 6.87
CA VAL A 132 3.28 16.26 6.26
C VAL A 132 4.65 16.30 5.60
N GLY A 133 4.68 16.34 4.26
CA GLY A 133 5.91 16.33 3.47
C GLY A 133 6.86 17.49 3.78
#